data_AF-A0A6J8A5T0-F1
#
_entry.id   AF-A0A6J8A5T0-F1
#
_cell.length_a   1.000
_cell.length_b   1.000
_cell.length_c   1.000
_cell.angle_alpha   90.00
_cell.angle_beta   90.00
_cell.angle_gamma   90.00
#
_symmetry.space_group_name_H-M   'P 1'
#
loop_
_entity.id
_entity.type
_entity.pdbx_description
1 polymer ?
#
loop_
_entity_poly.entity_id
_entity_poly.type
_entity_poly.pdbx_seq_one_letter_code
_entity_poly.pdbx_strand_id
1 'polypeptide(L)'
;MKVYGRDIQKISEDLPKAFEATMRCYDGDCAMCSTNSIVCAGAETKNYWNRSIFLLSSYHITCLQMNENDKHLLFEILKMKLSINALDSMTLYDNTNKNEATHRAISANLPKNVYFSRNMKGRLAATVHRSNNSPGTSTKMKCDRLVIELSNRTNAFLDSTDRECAYQKEYQKREEVQHRKLSQKAENLVVHKTFKDLNKANICHVYKKVNLILCWMTMPVV
;
A
#
# COMPACT_ATOMS: atom_id res chain seq x y z
N MET A 1 -20.24 3.13 -8.89
CA MET A 1 -19.62 4.40 -9.35
C MET A 1 -18.90 4.22 -10.70
N LYS A 2 -19.01 5.17 -11.65
CA LYS A 2 -18.30 5.11 -12.95
C LYS A 2 -16.82 5.44 -12.78
N VAL A 3 -15.95 4.81 -13.57
CA VAL A 3 -14.51 5.14 -13.59
C VAL A 3 -14.31 6.39 -14.43
N TYR A 4 -14.15 7.55 -13.78
CA TYR A 4 -14.07 8.87 -14.44
C TYR A 4 -12.69 9.19 -15.04
N GLY A 5 -11.71 8.29 -14.95
CA GLY A 5 -10.38 8.49 -15.52
C GLY A 5 -9.66 9.70 -14.89
N ARG A 6 -9.32 10.71 -15.71
CA ARG A 6 -8.63 11.95 -15.30
C ARG A 6 -9.56 13.18 -15.24
N ASP A 7 -10.88 12.99 -15.31
CA ASP A 7 -11.84 14.09 -15.31
C ASP A 7 -12.09 14.61 -13.88
N ILE A 8 -11.30 15.61 -13.47
CA ILE A 8 -11.26 16.15 -12.11
C ILE A 8 -12.60 16.78 -11.71
N GLN A 9 -13.31 17.41 -12.66
CA GLN A 9 -14.59 18.06 -12.39
C GLN A 9 -15.66 17.04 -12.03
N LYS A 10 -15.76 15.94 -12.79
CA LYS A 10 -16.71 14.86 -12.45
C LYS A 10 -16.33 14.14 -11.16
N ILE A 11 -15.04 14.00 -10.88
CA ILE A 11 -14.57 13.41 -9.63
C ILE A 11 -14.96 14.31 -8.46
N SER A 12 -14.78 15.64 -8.55
CA SER A 12 -15.11 16.56 -7.45
C SER A 12 -16.60 16.61 -7.16
N GLU A 13 -17.46 16.48 -8.18
CA GLU A 13 -18.93 16.43 -8.03
C GLU A 13 -19.42 15.17 -7.31
N ASP A 14 -18.79 14.02 -7.56
CA ASP A 14 -19.20 12.73 -6.97
C ASP A 14 -18.45 12.39 -5.66
N LEU A 15 -17.35 13.07 -5.36
CA LEU A 15 -16.54 12.86 -4.17
C LEU A 15 -17.33 12.99 -2.85
N PRO A 16 -18.22 13.99 -2.66
CA PRO A 16 -19.04 14.07 -1.45
C PRO A 16 -19.96 12.87 -1.27
N LYS A 17 -20.52 12.32 -2.35
CA LYS A 17 -21.40 11.14 -2.30
C LYS A 17 -20.62 9.88 -1.91
N ALA A 18 -19.41 9.74 -2.45
CA ALA A 18 -18.51 8.65 -2.09
C ALA A 18 -18.05 8.75 -0.63
N PHE A 19 -17.82 9.96 -0.15
CA PHE A 19 -17.49 10.25 1.24
C PHE A 19 -18.61 9.82 2.19
N GLU A 20 -19.84 10.25 1.91
CA GLU A 20 -21.01 9.90 2.73
C GLU A 20 -21.28 8.39 2.72
N ALA A 21 -21.20 7.74 1.56
CA ALA A 21 -21.33 6.30 1.45
C ALA A 21 -20.26 5.54 2.22
N THR A 22 -19.03 6.07 2.28
CA THR A 22 -17.93 5.48 3.05
C THR A 22 -18.21 5.58 4.55
N MET A 23 -18.63 6.75 5.03
CA MET A 23 -19.02 6.96 6.44
C MET A 23 -20.11 5.99 6.88
N ARG A 24 -21.20 5.88 6.10
CA ARG A 24 -22.30 4.94 6.41
C ARG A 24 -21.84 3.48 6.34
N CYS A 25 -21.00 3.14 5.36
CA CYS A 25 -20.45 1.79 5.23
C CYS A 25 -19.64 1.41 6.47
N TYR A 26 -18.89 2.34 7.07
CA TYR A 26 -18.12 2.07 8.29
C TYR A 26 -19.02 1.80 9.51
N ASP A 27 -20.21 2.39 9.52
CA ASP A 27 -21.25 2.17 10.54
C ASP A 27 -22.04 0.88 10.31
N GLY A 28 -21.82 0.19 9.19
CA GLY A 28 -22.49 -1.05 8.81
C GLY A 28 -23.62 -0.86 7.80
N ASP A 29 -24.03 0.38 7.51
CA ASP A 29 -25.03 0.68 6.48
C ASP A 29 -24.38 0.74 5.09
N CYS A 30 -24.62 -0.29 4.29
CA CYS A 30 -24.08 -0.40 2.94
C CYS A 30 -25.07 0.00 1.83
N ALA A 31 -26.24 0.57 2.16
CA ALA A 31 -27.30 0.84 1.19
C ALA A 31 -26.86 1.74 0.01
N MET A 32 -26.01 2.74 0.29
CA MET A 32 -25.52 3.69 -0.73
C MET A 32 -24.28 3.20 -1.50
N CYS A 33 -23.69 2.07 -1.10
CA CYS A 33 -22.41 1.63 -1.65
C CYS A 33 -22.51 1.17 -3.10
N SER A 34 -23.64 0.57 -3.50
CA SER A 34 -23.85 0.08 -4.87
C SER A 34 -23.72 1.19 -5.92
N THR A 35 -24.20 2.39 -5.61
CA THR A 35 -24.15 3.55 -6.52
C THR A 35 -22.90 4.40 -6.28
N ASN A 36 -22.58 4.69 -5.01
CA ASN A 36 -21.67 5.76 -4.63
C ASN A 36 -20.30 5.26 -4.13
N SER A 37 -20.11 3.95 -3.94
CA SER A 37 -18.80 3.38 -3.59
C SER A 37 -18.10 2.78 -4.80
N ILE A 38 -16.77 2.83 -4.78
CA ILE A 38 -15.90 2.10 -5.71
C ILE A 38 -15.49 0.75 -5.11
N VAL A 39 -15.51 0.62 -3.79
CA VAL A 39 -14.88 -0.49 -3.06
C VAL A 39 -15.92 -1.48 -2.52
N CYS A 40 -17.05 -0.98 -2.04
CA CYS A 40 -18.13 -1.80 -1.48
C CYS A 40 -19.27 -1.95 -2.49
N ALA A 41 -19.75 -3.17 -2.73
CA ALA A 41 -20.85 -3.41 -3.69
C ALA A 41 -22.25 -3.20 -3.09
N GLY A 42 -22.37 -2.99 -1.77
CA GLY A 42 -23.65 -2.71 -1.11
C GLY A 42 -24.53 -3.91 -0.75
N ALA A 43 -24.24 -5.11 -1.26
CA ALA A 43 -25.01 -6.31 -0.95
C ALA A 43 -24.58 -6.99 0.36
N GLU A 44 -25.49 -7.67 1.04
CA GLU A 44 -25.23 -8.39 2.31
C GLU A 44 -24.00 -9.29 2.24
N THR A 45 -23.83 -10.06 1.17
CA THR A 45 -22.70 -10.99 1.02
C THR A 45 -21.51 -10.42 0.25
N LYS A 46 -21.66 -9.25 -0.38
CA LYS A 46 -20.61 -8.61 -1.21
C LYS A 46 -20.20 -7.23 -0.70
N ASN A 47 -20.46 -6.93 0.57
CA ASN A 47 -19.99 -5.71 1.20
C ASN A 47 -18.49 -5.80 1.56
N TYR A 48 -17.88 -4.65 1.84
CA TYR A 48 -16.47 -4.55 2.17
C TYR A 48 -16.09 -5.40 3.40
N TRP A 49 -16.96 -5.41 4.42
CA TRP A 49 -16.76 -6.15 5.66
C TRP A 49 -16.61 -7.65 5.43
N ASN A 50 -17.53 -8.23 4.67
CA ASN A 50 -17.57 -9.66 4.41
C ASN A 50 -16.53 -10.11 3.38
N ARG A 51 -16.10 -9.22 2.48
CA ARG A 51 -15.01 -9.49 1.54
C ARG A 51 -13.62 -9.34 2.16
N SER A 52 -13.50 -8.59 3.24
CA SER A 52 -12.21 -8.37 3.88
C SER A 52 -11.77 -9.63 4.64
N ILE A 53 -10.74 -10.28 4.10
CA ILE A 53 -10.07 -11.44 4.72
C ILE A 53 -9.67 -11.15 6.17
N PHE A 54 -9.16 -9.94 6.47
CA PHE A 54 -8.71 -9.61 7.82
C PHE A 54 -9.88 -9.39 8.79
N LEU A 55 -10.77 -8.46 8.46
CA LEU A 55 -11.87 -8.05 9.34
C LEU A 55 -12.84 -9.19 9.65
N LEU A 56 -13.35 -9.90 8.64
CA LEU A 56 -14.30 -10.99 8.87
C LEU A 56 -13.60 -12.27 9.35
N SER A 57 -12.53 -12.73 8.67
CA SER A 57 -11.96 -14.05 8.95
C SER A 57 -11.07 -14.09 10.19
N SER A 58 -10.39 -12.99 10.55
CA SER A 58 -9.46 -12.97 11.68
C SER A 58 -10.03 -12.29 12.92
N TYR A 59 -10.96 -11.35 12.76
CA TYR A 59 -11.49 -10.56 13.88
C TYR A 59 -13.02 -10.60 14.00
N HIS A 60 -13.74 -11.22 13.05
CA HIS A 60 -15.21 -11.28 13.01
C HIS A 60 -15.91 -9.92 13.13
N ILE A 61 -15.27 -8.86 12.61
CA ILE A 61 -15.81 -7.50 12.64
C ILE A 61 -16.64 -7.25 11.39
N THR A 62 -17.91 -6.91 11.58
CA THR A 62 -18.88 -6.62 10.51
C THR A 62 -19.35 -5.16 10.47
N CYS A 63 -19.08 -4.39 11.53
CA CYS A 63 -19.27 -2.95 11.64
C CYS A 63 -18.40 -2.40 12.79
N LEU A 64 -18.16 -1.08 12.82
CA LEU A 64 -17.38 -0.45 13.90
C LEU A 64 -18.22 0.03 15.09
N GLN A 65 -19.56 0.07 14.97
CA GLN A 65 -20.47 0.65 15.98
C GLN A 65 -19.98 2.01 16.47
N MET A 66 -19.91 2.99 15.56
CA MET A 66 -19.20 4.25 15.83
C MET A 66 -20.02 5.18 16.72
N ASN A 67 -19.39 5.74 17.76
CA ASN A 67 -19.97 6.88 18.47
C ASN A 67 -19.75 8.20 17.68
N GLU A 68 -20.35 9.29 18.14
CA GLU A 68 -20.23 10.59 17.43
C GLU A 68 -18.78 11.12 17.35
N ASN A 69 -17.94 10.83 18.35
CA ASN A 69 -16.52 11.19 18.30
C ASN A 69 -15.76 10.37 17.25
N ASP A 70 -16.06 9.07 17.13
CA ASP A 70 -15.46 8.18 16.13
C ASP A 70 -15.87 8.62 14.72
N LYS A 71 -17.14 9.00 14.54
CA LYS A 71 -17.63 9.56 13.28
C LYS A 71 -16.90 10.84 12.92
N HIS A 72 -16.71 11.74 13.87
CA HIS A 72 -15.95 12.98 13.65
C HIS A 72 -14.47 12.69 13.30
N LEU A 73 -13.83 11.76 14.00
CA LEU A 73 -12.45 11.38 13.73
C LEU A 73 -12.29 10.73 12.34
N LEU A 74 -13.19 9.82 11.99
CA LEU A 74 -13.21 9.20 10.67
C LEU A 74 -13.46 10.24 9.58
N PHE A 75 -14.36 11.18 9.82
CA PHE A 75 -14.65 12.29 8.92
C PHE A 75 -13.39 13.12 8.62
N GLU A 76 -12.66 13.55 9.64
CA GLU A 76 -11.43 14.31 9.46
C GLU A 76 -10.33 13.50 8.75
N ILE A 77 -10.18 12.22 9.08
CA ILE A 77 -9.25 11.32 8.36
C ILE A 77 -9.61 11.21 6.88
N LEU A 78 -10.88 10.99 6.57
CA LEU A 78 -11.35 10.90 5.19
C LEU A 78 -11.13 12.22 4.46
N LYS A 79 -11.35 13.36 5.12
CA LYS A 79 -11.16 14.70 4.53
C LYS A 79 -9.69 14.97 4.19
N MET A 80 -8.75 14.46 4.98
CA MET A 80 -7.32 14.51 4.62
C MET A 80 -6.98 13.72 3.35
N LYS A 81 -7.77 12.69 3.00
CA LYS A 81 -7.49 11.77 1.88
C LYS A 81 -8.37 11.98 0.66
N LEU A 82 -9.58 12.48 0.84
CA LEU A 82 -10.66 12.58 -0.14
C LEU A 82 -11.23 14.01 -0.21
N SER A 83 -10.42 15.03 0.10
CA SER A 83 -10.81 16.44 -0.13
C SER A 83 -10.44 16.89 -1.55
N ILE A 84 -11.08 17.97 -1.99
CA ILE A 84 -10.77 18.64 -3.26
C ILE A 84 -9.31 19.11 -3.26
N ASN A 85 -8.81 19.64 -2.14
CA ASN A 85 -7.38 20.01 -2.01
C ASN A 85 -6.45 18.79 -2.19
N ALA A 86 -6.85 17.62 -1.69
CA ALA A 86 -6.10 16.38 -1.92
C ALA A 86 -6.16 15.97 -3.40
N LEU A 87 -7.31 16.12 -4.06
CA LEU A 87 -7.47 15.87 -5.49
C LEU A 87 -6.54 16.78 -6.33
N ASP A 88 -6.47 18.06 -5.99
CA ASP A 88 -5.57 19.02 -6.63
C ASP A 88 -4.10 18.63 -6.44
N SER A 89 -3.69 18.21 -5.24
CA SER A 89 -2.32 17.72 -5.01
C SER A 89 -1.98 16.43 -5.79
N MET A 90 -2.97 15.60 -6.08
CA MET A 90 -2.79 14.38 -6.87
C MET A 90 -2.63 14.64 -8.37
N THR A 91 -3.04 15.81 -8.88
CA THR A 91 -2.92 16.16 -10.31
C THR A 91 -1.48 16.18 -10.81
N LEU A 92 -0.52 16.51 -9.93
CA LEU A 92 0.91 16.56 -10.23
C LEU A 92 1.57 15.17 -10.26
N TYR A 93 0.82 14.09 -10.00
CA TYR A 93 1.36 12.74 -9.80
C TYR A 93 2.37 12.63 -8.66
N ASP A 94 2.28 13.52 -7.67
CA ASP A 94 3.04 13.51 -6.43
C ASP A 94 2.52 12.42 -5.48
N ASN A 95 2.24 11.24 -6.04
CA ASN A 95 1.85 10.08 -5.27
C ASN A 95 3.06 9.62 -4.46
N THR A 96 2.92 9.58 -3.14
CA THR A 96 3.92 9.06 -2.20
C THR A 96 4.49 7.72 -2.69
N ASN A 97 3.66 6.84 -3.25
CA ASN A 97 4.11 5.54 -3.77
C ASN A 97 5.08 5.67 -4.96
N LYS A 98 4.86 6.63 -5.86
CA LYS A 98 5.74 6.86 -7.01
C LYS A 98 7.04 7.52 -6.56
N ASN A 99 6.97 8.46 -5.62
CA ASN A 99 8.14 9.08 -5.02
C ASN A 99 8.99 8.03 -4.28
N GLU A 100 8.38 7.20 -3.43
CA GLU A 100 9.05 6.10 -2.75
C GLU A 100 9.67 5.09 -3.73
N ALA A 101 8.93 4.68 -4.76
CA ALA A 101 9.44 3.76 -5.77
C ALA A 101 10.67 4.35 -6.49
N THR A 102 10.61 5.63 -6.84
CA THR A 102 11.74 6.35 -7.46
C THR A 102 12.92 6.45 -6.49
N HIS A 103 12.69 6.80 -5.23
CA HIS A 103 13.72 6.89 -4.21
C HIS A 103 14.38 5.53 -3.93
N ARG A 104 13.61 4.43 -3.91
CA ARG A 104 14.13 3.06 -3.80
C ARG A 104 14.96 2.69 -5.02
N ALA A 105 14.50 3.01 -6.23
CA ALA A 105 15.24 2.76 -7.47
C ALA A 105 16.55 3.55 -7.51
N ILE A 106 16.54 4.82 -7.06
CA ILE A 106 17.73 5.65 -6.91
C ILE A 106 18.67 5.05 -5.86
N SER A 107 18.17 4.66 -4.68
CA SER A 107 19.00 4.09 -3.62
C SER A 107 19.66 2.76 -4.03
N ALA A 108 18.97 1.94 -4.82
CA ALA A 108 19.52 0.70 -5.37
C ALA A 108 20.62 0.98 -6.41
N ASN A 109 20.46 2.02 -7.23
CA ASN A 109 21.48 2.40 -8.22
C ASN A 109 22.62 3.21 -7.60
N LEU A 110 22.35 4.09 -6.64
CA LEU A 110 23.31 4.93 -5.92
C LEU A 110 23.30 4.56 -4.42
N PRO A 111 23.90 3.41 -4.04
CA PRO A 111 24.05 3.05 -2.64
C PRO A 111 24.83 4.13 -1.87
N LYS A 112 24.38 4.44 -0.65
CA LYS A 112 25.00 5.48 0.20
C LYS A 112 26.45 5.16 0.58
N ASN A 113 26.83 3.89 0.55
CA ASN A 113 28.15 3.40 0.91
C ASN A 113 29.14 3.38 -0.27
N VAL A 114 28.74 3.80 -1.48
CA VAL A 114 29.63 3.79 -2.65
C VAL A 114 29.67 5.17 -3.28
N TYR A 115 30.89 5.68 -3.51
CA TYR A 115 31.10 7.00 -4.07
C TYR A 115 31.22 6.96 -5.59
N PHE A 116 30.36 7.70 -6.29
CA PHE A 116 30.29 7.76 -7.77
C PHE A 116 30.70 9.13 -8.31
N SER A 117 31.85 9.66 -7.90
CA SER A 117 32.26 11.05 -8.16
C SER A 117 32.17 11.48 -9.63
N ARG A 118 32.55 10.61 -10.58
CA ARG A 118 32.57 10.92 -12.01
C ARG A 118 31.25 10.68 -12.74
N ASN A 119 30.46 9.70 -12.32
CA ASN A 119 29.30 9.20 -13.09
C ASN A 119 27.96 9.25 -12.33
N MET A 120 27.92 9.78 -11.10
CA MET A 120 26.69 9.87 -10.29
C MET A 120 25.53 10.52 -11.06
N LYS A 121 25.78 11.68 -11.70
CA LYS A 121 24.75 12.41 -12.45
C LYS A 121 24.16 11.56 -13.58
N GLY A 122 25.02 10.88 -14.34
CA GLY A 122 24.59 9.99 -15.42
C GLY A 122 23.80 8.78 -14.92
N ARG A 123 24.23 8.17 -13.81
CA ARG A 123 23.52 7.04 -13.18
C ARG A 123 22.16 7.44 -12.63
N LEU A 124 22.07 8.61 -12.00
CA LEU A 124 20.80 9.19 -11.54
C LEU A 124 19.83 9.40 -12.72
N ALA A 125 20.27 10.14 -13.74
CA ALA A 125 19.46 10.44 -14.92
C ALA A 125 19.01 9.15 -15.66
N ALA A 126 19.92 8.19 -15.82
CA ALA A 126 19.62 6.90 -16.42
C ALA A 126 18.58 6.10 -15.61
N THR A 127 18.63 6.16 -14.29
CA THR A 127 17.69 5.48 -13.39
C THR A 127 16.30 6.08 -13.48
N VAL A 128 16.20 7.42 -13.46
CA VAL A 128 14.92 8.13 -13.60
C VAL A 128 14.31 7.85 -14.97
N HIS A 129 15.10 7.93 -16.04
CA HIS A 129 14.65 7.65 -17.40
C HIS A 129 14.12 6.21 -17.55
N ARG A 130 14.81 5.22 -16.96
CA ARG A 130 14.39 3.81 -16.92
C ARG A 130 13.22 3.54 -15.95
N SER A 131 12.90 4.45 -15.05
CA SER A 131 11.74 4.30 -14.17
C SER A 131 10.47 4.83 -14.84
N ASN A 132 10.63 5.87 -15.66
CA ASN A 132 9.55 6.44 -16.46
C ASN A 132 9.24 5.61 -17.72
N ASN A 133 10.23 4.90 -18.25
CA ASN A 133 10.10 4.03 -19.42
C ASN A 133 10.37 2.57 -19.05
N SER A 134 10.04 1.61 -19.92
CA SER A 134 10.48 0.23 -19.72
C SER A 134 12.00 0.08 -19.98
N PRO A 135 12.70 -0.91 -19.39
CA PRO A 135 14.15 -1.04 -19.48
C PRO A 135 14.70 -1.14 -20.91
N GLY A 136 14.03 -1.91 -21.77
CA GLY A 136 14.36 -2.08 -23.18
C GLY A 136 14.17 -0.79 -23.97
N THR A 137 12.96 -0.22 -23.89
CA THR A 137 12.60 1.06 -24.52
C THR A 137 13.56 2.17 -24.11
N SER A 138 13.88 2.27 -22.82
CA SER A 138 14.83 3.26 -22.31
C SER A 138 16.22 3.12 -22.93
N THR A 139 16.63 1.91 -23.30
CA THR A 139 17.95 1.64 -23.87
C THR A 139 17.96 1.97 -25.35
N LYS A 140 16.91 1.56 -26.09
CA LYS A 140 16.71 1.92 -27.49
C LYS A 140 16.74 3.43 -27.71
N MET A 141 15.95 4.18 -26.95
CA MET A 141 15.91 5.66 -27.04
C MET A 141 17.28 6.32 -26.80
N LYS A 142 18.11 5.74 -25.92
CA LYS A 142 19.47 6.25 -25.67
C LYS A 142 20.38 5.97 -26.86
N CYS A 143 20.32 4.76 -27.44
CA CYS A 143 21.08 4.39 -28.63
C CYS A 143 20.66 5.22 -29.84
N ASP A 144 19.36 5.40 -30.06
CA ASP A 144 18.83 6.24 -31.13
C ASP A 144 19.34 7.69 -31.02
N ARG A 145 19.37 8.23 -29.79
CA ARG A 145 19.89 9.58 -29.55
C ARG A 145 21.40 9.72 -29.80
N LEU A 146 22.14 8.62 -29.65
CA LEU A 146 23.56 8.54 -29.95
C LEU A 146 23.83 8.14 -31.41
N VAL A 147 22.79 7.97 -32.23
CA VAL A 147 22.88 7.52 -33.63
C VAL A 147 23.58 6.16 -33.74
N ILE A 148 23.32 5.28 -32.76
CA ILE A 148 23.84 3.92 -32.74
C ILE A 148 22.77 2.98 -33.27
N GLU A 149 23.05 2.34 -34.40
CA GLU A 149 22.18 1.30 -34.93
C GLU A 149 22.34 0.00 -34.12
N LEU A 150 21.22 -0.47 -33.57
CA LEU A 150 21.17 -1.72 -32.82
C LEU A 150 20.95 -2.90 -33.76
N SER A 151 21.68 -3.99 -33.53
CA SER A 151 21.45 -5.24 -34.27
C SER A 151 20.03 -5.78 -34.03
N ASN A 152 19.49 -6.50 -35.01
CA ASN A 152 18.18 -7.16 -34.88
C ASN A 152 18.08 -8.07 -33.66
N ARG A 153 19.17 -8.78 -33.32
CA ARG A 153 19.24 -9.63 -32.13
C ARG A 153 19.11 -8.80 -30.84
N THR A 154 19.81 -7.68 -30.76
CA THR A 154 19.75 -6.78 -29.60
C THR A 154 18.36 -6.17 -29.46
N ASN A 155 17.74 -5.74 -30.56
CA ASN A 155 16.37 -5.23 -30.55
C ASN A 155 15.37 -6.27 -30.04
N ALA A 156 15.42 -7.49 -30.56
CA ALA A 156 14.55 -8.58 -30.13
C ALA A 156 14.73 -8.92 -28.64
N PHE A 157 15.95 -8.86 -28.12
CA PHE A 157 16.23 -9.05 -26.70
C PHE A 157 15.60 -7.94 -25.85
N LEU A 158 15.80 -6.67 -26.21
CA LEU A 158 15.23 -5.53 -25.49
C LEU A 158 13.69 -5.57 -25.50
N ASP A 159 13.07 -5.97 -26.61
CA ASP A 159 11.62 -6.16 -26.71
C ASP A 159 11.12 -7.33 -25.86
N SER A 160 11.92 -8.40 -25.74
CA SER A 160 11.61 -9.50 -24.83
C SER A 160 11.66 -9.05 -23.36
N THR A 161 12.66 -8.24 -22.99
CA THR A 161 12.76 -7.67 -21.62
C THR A 161 11.56 -6.79 -21.28
N ASP A 162 11.11 -5.97 -22.23
CA ASP A 162 9.93 -5.12 -22.02
C ASP A 162 8.64 -5.93 -21.90
N ARG A 163 8.48 -6.97 -22.72
CA ARG A 163 7.36 -7.92 -22.62
C ARG A 163 7.34 -8.66 -21.28
N GLU A 164 8.48 -9.13 -20.80
CA GLU A 164 8.60 -9.79 -19.50
C GLU A 164 8.26 -8.81 -18.36
N CYS A 165 8.77 -7.57 -18.43
CA CYS A 165 8.42 -6.53 -17.46
C CYS A 165 6.92 -6.23 -17.44
N ALA A 166 6.27 -6.17 -18.60
CA ALA A 166 4.83 -5.97 -18.71
C ALA A 166 4.06 -7.17 -18.13
N TYR A 167 4.44 -8.39 -18.52
CA TYR A 167 3.85 -9.62 -18.00
C TYR A 167 3.94 -9.69 -16.48
N GLN A 168 5.10 -9.39 -15.88
CA GLN A 168 5.27 -9.38 -14.43
C GLN A 168 4.34 -8.34 -13.78
N LYS A 169 4.21 -7.13 -14.35
CA LYS A 169 3.29 -6.11 -13.84
C LYS A 169 1.83 -6.59 -13.88
N GLU A 170 1.43 -7.26 -14.96
CA GLU A 170 0.08 -7.83 -15.09
C GLU A 170 -0.16 -9.02 -14.16
N TYR A 171 0.81 -9.92 -14.06
CA TYR A 171 0.76 -11.07 -13.16
C TYR A 171 0.52 -10.63 -11.71
N GLN A 172 1.22 -9.58 -11.25
CA GLN A 172 1.03 -9.01 -9.91
C GLN A 172 -0.35 -8.38 -9.70
N LYS A 173 -1.07 -8.02 -10.78
CA LYS A 173 -2.44 -7.48 -10.73
C LYS A 173 -3.52 -8.56 -10.73
N ARG A 174 -3.20 -9.81 -11.06
CA ARG A 174 -4.18 -10.91 -11.07
C ARG A 174 -4.76 -11.12 -9.67
N GLU A 175 -6.08 -11.34 -9.60
CA GLU A 175 -6.81 -11.46 -8.33
C GLU A 175 -6.25 -12.60 -7.46
N GLU A 176 -5.94 -13.75 -8.06
CA GLU A 176 -5.35 -14.91 -7.37
C GLU A 176 -4.04 -14.55 -6.64
N VAL A 177 -3.17 -13.78 -7.30
CA VAL A 177 -1.88 -13.36 -6.76
C VAL A 177 -2.06 -12.34 -5.65
N GLN A 178 -2.99 -11.41 -5.81
CA GLN A 178 -3.34 -10.44 -4.77
C GLN A 178 -3.92 -11.15 -3.54
N HIS A 179 -4.86 -12.07 -3.75
CA HIS A 179 -5.48 -12.84 -2.69
C HIS A 179 -4.44 -13.64 -1.91
N ARG A 180 -3.56 -14.38 -2.61
CA ARG A 180 -2.46 -15.14 -1.97
C ARG A 180 -1.58 -14.25 -1.10
N LYS A 181 -1.20 -13.06 -1.59
CA LYS A 181 -0.39 -12.10 -0.82
C LYS A 181 -1.12 -11.59 0.42
N LEU A 182 -2.42 -11.30 0.30
CA LEU A 182 -3.24 -10.84 1.41
C LEU A 182 -3.39 -11.95 2.47
N SER A 183 -3.65 -13.19 2.06
CA SER A 183 -3.71 -14.35 2.96
C SER A 183 -2.40 -14.55 3.73
N GLN A 184 -1.26 -14.55 3.05
CA GLN A 184 0.07 -14.63 3.70
C GLN A 184 0.29 -13.49 4.69
N LYS A 185 -0.14 -12.27 4.35
CA LYS A 185 -0.04 -11.13 5.26
C LYS A 185 -0.96 -11.28 6.47
N ALA A 186 -2.16 -11.86 6.31
CA ALA A 186 -3.07 -12.17 7.41
C ALA A 186 -2.46 -13.19 8.37
N GLU A 187 -1.91 -14.29 7.84
CA GLU A 187 -1.18 -15.28 8.63
C GLU A 187 -0.04 -14.65 9.43
N ASN A 188 0.79 -13.82 8.78
CA ASN A 188 1.89 -13.13 9.44
C ASN A 188 1.42 -12.19 10.57
N LEU A 189 0.27 -11.52 10.40
CA LEU A 189 -0.30 -10.67 11.45
C LEU A 189 -0.83 -11.47 12.63
N VAL A 190 -1.44 -12.63 12.38
CA VAL A 190 -1.88 -13.54 13.45
C VAL A 190 -0.67 -14.04 14.24
N VAL A 191 0.38 -14.48 13.55
CA VAL A 191 1.66 -14.91 14.18
C VAL A 191 2.29 -13.78 15.00
N HIS A 192 2.30 -12.55 14.46
CA HIS A 192 2.82 -11.40 15.19
C HIS A 192 1.97 -11.08 16.44
N LYS A 193 0.64 -11.19 16.35
CA LYS A 193 -0.26 -10.99 17.50
C LYS A 193 -0.01 -12.03 18.59
N THR A 194 0.04 -13.31 18.24
CA THR A 194 0.32 -14.38 19.22
C THR A 194 1.68 -14.20 19.88
N PHE A 195 2.72 -13.83 19.12
CA PHE A 195 4.03 -13.51 19.68
C PHE A 195 3.99 -12.33 20.65
N LYS A 196 3.24 -11.28 20.31
CA LYS A 196 3.07 -10.10 21.19
C LYS A 196 2.34 -10.47 22.48
N ASP A 197 1.30 -11.30 22.40
CA ASP A 197 0.50 -11.75 23.55
C ASP A 197 1.31 -12.67 24.47
N LEU A 198 2.09 -13.60 23.89
CA LEU A 198 3.03 -14.46 24.62
C LEU A 198 4.12 -13.65 25.33
N ASN A 199 4.70 -12.65 24.65
CA ASN A 199 5.70 -11.78 25.28
C ASN A 199 5.10 -10.95 26.42
N LYS A 200 3.87 -10.45 26.27
CA LYS A 200 3.17 -9.75 27.34
C LYS A 200 2.93 -10.66 28.55
N ALA A 201 2.51 -11.91 28.31
CA ALA A 201 2.33 -12.91 29.36
C ALA A 201 3.65 -13.29 30.05
N ASN A 202 4.72 -13.49 29.27
CA ASN A 202 6.06 -13.81 29.79
C ASN A 202 6.66 -12.67 30.60
N ILE A 203 6.53 -11.42 30.14
CA ILE A 203 6.94 -10.23 30.91
C ILE A 203 6.18 -10.20 32.24
N CYS A 204 4.86 -10.44 32.23
CA CYS A 204 4.06 -10.49 33.46
C CYS A 204 4.50 -11.64 34.41
N HIS A 205 4.93 -12.78 33.86
CA HIS A 205 5.46 -13.91 34.63
C HIS A 205 6.84 -13.64 35.22
N VAL A 206 7.70 -12.93 34.48
CA VAL A 206 9.03 -12.51 34.94
C VAL A 206 8.89 -11.48 36.07
N TYR A 207 8.01 -10.48 35.94
CA TYR A 207 7.74 -9.53 37.03
C TYR A 207 7.18 -10.21 38.29
N LYS A 208 6.31 -11.23 38.15
CA LYS A 208 5.86 -12.04 39.28
C LYS A 208 7.00 -12.83 39.93
N LYS A 209 7.86 -13.48 39.14
CA LYS A 209 9.04 -14.20 39.66
C LYS A 209 10.04 -13.26 40.35
N VAL A 210 10.33 -12.10 39.77
CA VAL A 210 11.24 -11.11 40.36
C VAL A 210 10.67 -10.54 41.66
N ASN A 211 9.38 -10.22 41.73
CA ASN A 211 8.75 -9.79 42.98
C ASN A 211 8.71 -10.91 44.04
N LEU A 212 8.51 -12.18 43.64
CA LEU A 212 8.59 -13.32 44.56
C LEU A 212 10.01 -13.53 45.11
N ILE A 213 11.04 -13.36 44.28
CA ILE A 213 12.45 -13.44 44.69
C ILE A 213 12.82 -12.28 45.62
N LEU A 214 12.41 -11.05 45.29
CA LEU A 214 12.63 -9.88 46.16
C LEU A 214 11.90 -10.00 47.50
N CYS A 215 10.70 -10.60 47.51
CA CYS A 215 9.94 -10.86 48.74
C CYS A 215 10.55 -11.99 49.58
N TRP A 216 11.25 -12.95 48.96
CA TRP A 216 12.02 -13.99 49.67
C TRP A 216 13.30 -13.43 50.28
N MET A 217 13.97 -12.48 49.61
CA MET A 217 15.20 -11.85 50.08
C MET A 217 14.99 -10.87 51.25
N THR A 218 13.75 -10.45 51.51
CA THR A 218 13.39 -9.54 52.63
C THR A 218 12.78 -10.25 53.83
N MET A 219 12.64 -11.58 53.82
CA MET A 219 12.19 -12.33 55.00
C MET A 219 13.35 -12.44 56.02
N PRO A 220 13.15 -12.04 57.29
CA PRO A 220 14.19 -12.14 58.30
C PRO A 220 14.52 -13.61 58.59
N VAL A 221 15.81 -13.93 58.55
CA VAL A 221 16.33 -15.22 59.00
C VAL A 221 16.14 -15.29 60.51
N VAL A 222 15.26 -16.19 60.96
CA VAL A 222 15.06 -16.53 62.38
C VAL A 222 16.15 -17.49 62.82
#